data_AF-A0A6P4AAZ5-F1
#
_entry.id   AF-A0A6P4AAZ5-F1
#
_cell.length_a   1.000
_cell.length_b   1.000
_cell.length_c   1.000
_cell.angle_alpha   90.00
_cell.angle_beta   90.00
_cell.angle_gamma   90.00
#
_symmetry.space_group_name_H-M   'P 1'
#
loop_
_entity.id
_entity.type
_entity.pdbx_description
1 polymer ?
#
loop_
_entity_poly.entity_id
_entity_poly.type
_entity_poly.pdbx_seq_one_letter_code
_entity_poly.pdbx_strand_id
1 'polypeptide(L)'
;MSLCSSIHDCKSYIFMRTLLVLLLFGSTALCGSIIKTLPGFPGILPFKLETGYIKVESSEFFYYFVESQGNPSKDPLILHQLGGPGCSGLNGFFRQIGPLAFNLSTHGAILPSLQLAPYSWTEISSVIFIDAPIGTGFSYSTNFEDYFLSSDTNTAWMVNKFMRKWLEDHSEFKENPFIVGGDSYGGLLAPLYVQEILEGNIL
;
A
#
# COMPACT_ATOMS: atom_id res chain seq x y z
N MET A 1 28.67 -22.68 34.06
CA MET A 1 28.61 -23.52 32.85
C MET A 1 29.43 -22.84 31.77
N SER A 2 30.63 -23.36 31.48
CA SER A 2 31.50 -22.81 30.44
C SER A 2 30.92 -23.15 29.08
N LEU A 3 30.45 -22.16 28.32
CA LEU A 3 29.88 -22.36 26.98
C LEU A 3 30.94 -22.65 25.91
N CYS A 4 32.19 -22.90 26.31
CA CYS A 4 33.26 -23.16 25.36
C CYS A 4 34.37 -24.04 25.96
N SER A 5 34.58 -25.21 25.35
CA SER A 5 35.57 -26.21 25.77
C SER A 5 36.81 -26.25 24.85
N SER A 6 36.74 -25.66 23.66
CA SER A 6 37.81 -25.69 22.66
C SER A 6 37.78 -24.43 21.78
N ILE A 7 38.93 -24.05 21.22
CA ILE A 7 39.05 -22.92 20.26
C ILE A 7 38.15 -23.13 19.03
N HIS A 8 37.93 -24.38 18.62
CA HIS A 8 37.03 -24.72 17.51
C HIS A 8 35.55 -24.47 17.87
N ASP A 9 35.15 -24.77 19.12
CA ASP A 9 33.80 -24.50 19.62
C ASP A 9 33.52 -23.00 19.69
N CYS A 10 34.56 -22.20 20.03
CA CYS A 10 34.45 -20.75 20.15
C CYS A 10 34.21 -20.10 18.78
N LYS A 11 34.93 -20.54 17.76
CA LYS A 11 34.75 -20.05 16.38
C LYS A 11 33.38 -20.41 15.83
N SER A 12 32.89 -21.64 16.08
CA SER A 12 31.55 -22.08 15.67
C SER A 12 30.44 -21.28 16.37
N TYR A 13 30.60 -21.03 17.68
CA TYR A 13 29.65 -20.24 18.47
C TYR A 13 29.60 -18.77 18.03
N ILE A 14 30.76 -18.16 17.78
CA ILE A 14 30.86 -16.78 17.27
C ILE A 14 30.25 -16.70 15.87
N PHE A 15 30.51 -17.66 14.99
CA PHE A 15 29.95 -17.72 13.65
C PHE A 15 28.42 -17.87 13.65
N MET A 16 27.87 -18.76 14.50
CA MET A 16 26.43 -18.93 14.68
C MET A 16 25.76 -17.65 15.21
N ARG A 17 26.40 -16.94 16.15
CA ARG A 17 25.90 -15.65 16.64
C ARG A 17 25.96 -14.55 15.59
N THR A 18 27.03 -14.48 14.80
CA THR A 18 27.14 -13.48 13.72
C THR A 18 26.13 -13.77 12.60
N LEU A 19 25.88 -15.04 12.28
CA LEU A 19 24.84 -15.44 11.33
C LEU A 19 23.43 -15.09 11.83
N LEU A 20 23.14 -15.32 13.12
CA LEU A 20 21.86 -14.95 13.73
C LEU A 20 21.65 -13.42 13.73
N VAL A 21 22.71 -12.66 13.99
CA VAL A 21 22.68 -11.19 13.93
C VAL A 21 22.47 -10.70 12.49
N LEU A 22 23.12 -11.31 11.50
CA LEU A 22 22.90 -11.00 10.07
C LEU A 22 21.47 -11.33 9.60
N LEU A 23 20.85 -12.38 10.14
CA LEU A 23 19.44 -12.71 9.87
C LEU A 23 18.47 -11.70 10.54
N LEU A 24 18.84 -11.13 11.69
CA LEU A 24 18.08 -10.07 12.34
C LEU A 24 18.22 -8.70 11.65
N PHE A 25 19.28 -8.53 10.85
CA PHE A 25 19.53 -7.36 9.99
C PHE A 25 19.31 -7.66 8.50
N GLY A 26 18.55 -8.72 8.18
CA GLY A 26 18.04 -8.89 6.83
C GLY A 26 17.19 -7.67 6.53
N SER A 27 17.69 -6.77 5.68
CA SER A 27 16.94 -5.61 5.23
C SER A 27 15.60 -6.09 4.71
N THR A 28 14.52 -5.81 5.42
CA THR A 28 13.20 -5.78 4.80
C THR A 28 13.34 -4.70 3.73
N ALA A 29 13.39 -5.12 2.47
CA ALA A 29 13.41 -4.18 1.38
C ALA A 29 12.03 -3.52 1.39
N LEU A 30 11.90 -2.35 2.03
CA LEU A 30 10.69 -1.55 1.94
C LEU A 30 10.44 -1.30 0.45
N CYS A 31 9.35 -1.87 -0.05
CA CYS A 31 8.98 -1.71 -1.46
C CYS A 31 8.32 -0.34 -1.72
N GLY A 32 8.05 0.43 -0.66
CA GLY A 32 7.52 1.79 -0.68
C GLY A 32 8.59 2.89 -0.68
N SER A 33 8.26 4.01 -1.32
CA SER A 33 9.06 5.23 -1.35
C SER A 33 8.26 6.41 -0.80
N ILE A 34 8.81 7.11 0.19
CA ILE A 34 8.23 8.34 0.73
C ILE A 34 8.44 9.49 -0.26
N ILE A 35 7.34 10.04 -0.73
CA ILE A 35 7.31 11.17 -1.68
C ILE A 35 7.23 12.47 -0.88
N LYS A 36 8.29 13.28 -0.95
CA LYS A 36 8.35 14.58 -0.26
C LYS A 36 7.87 15.75 -1.12
N THR A 37 7.91 15.62 -2.44
CA THR A 37 7.58 16.68 -3.40
C THR A 37 6.92 16.09 -4.63
N LEU A 38 5.92 16.78 -5.19
CA LEU A 38 5.27 16.40 -6.45
C LEU A 38 5.35 17.55 -7.45
N PRO A 39 5.61 17.28 -8.75
CA PRO A 39 5.45 18.27 -9.80
C PRO A 39 4.06 18.90 -9.74
N GLY A 40 4.00 20.23 -9.80
CA GLY A 40 2.74 21.00 -9.73
C GLY A 40 2.32 21.42 -8.32
N PHE A 41 2.86 20.81 -7.25
CA PHE A 41 2.64 21.27 -5.88
C PHE A 41 3.79 22.18 -5.40
N PRO A 42 3.50 23.33 -4.77
CA PRO A 42 4.56 24.23 -4.30
C PRO A 42 5.21 23.68 -3.01
N GLY A 43 6.47 23.27 -3.11
CA GLY A 43 7.31 22.90 -1.95
C GLY A 43 7.12 21.45 -1.48
N ILE A 44 7.38 21.22 -0.19
CA ILE A 44 7.27 19.90 0.46
C ILE A 44 5.80 19.61 0.76
N LEU A 45 5.37 18.37 0.51
CA LEU A 45 4.02 17.92 0.86
C LEU A 45 3.79 18.03 2.38
N PRO A 46 2.68 18.62 2.84
CA PRO A 46 2.39 18.77 4.28
C PRO A 46 1.84 17.49 4.93
N PHE A 47 1.84 16.36 4.21
CA PHE A 47 1.39 15.05 4.67
C PHE A 47 2.36 13.97 4.17
N LYS A 48 2.38 12.81 4.82
CA LYS A 48 3.20 11.67 4.40
C LYS A 48 2.47 10.94 3.27
N LEU A 49 3.06 11.01 2.08
CA LEU A 49 2.70 10.21 0.92
C LEU A 49 3.76 9.13 0.72
N GLU A 50 3.32 7.89 0.65
CA GLU A 50 4.12 6.75 0.25
C GLU A 50 3.55 6.14 -1.02
N THR A 51 4.40 5.74 -1.94
CA THR A 51 3.99 4.96 -3.12
C THR A 51 4.91 3.78 -3.29
N GLY A 52 4.38 2.64 -3.70
CA GLY A 52 5.19 1.44 -3.87
C GLY A 52 4.47 0.35 -4.63
N TYR A 53 5.16 -0.77 -4.76
CA TYR A 53 4.60 -2.00 -5.28
C TYR A 53 4.50 -3.05 -4.18
N ILE A 54 3.51 -3.93 -4.27
CA ILE A 54 3.49 -5.16 -3.49
C ILE A 54 3.29 -6.31 -4.46
N LYS A 55 4.25 -7.22 -4.46
CA LYS A 55 4.24 -8.42 -5.29
C LYS A 55 3.26 -9.46 -4.77
N VAL A 56 2.36 -9.94 -5.61
CA VAL A 56 1.46 -11.07 -5.36
C VAL A 56 1.57 -12.03 -6.54
N GLU A 57 2.13 -13.23 -6.31
CA GLU A 57 2.49 -14.17 -7.38
C GLU A 57 3.38 -13.50 -8.46
N SER A 58 2.95 -13.54 -9.73
CA SER A 58 3.59 -12.87 -10.88
C SER A 58 3.17 -11.40 -11.06
N SER A 59 2.30 -10.88 -10.20
CA SER A 59 1.73 -9.53 -10.30
C SER A 59 2.35 -8.57 -9.30
N GLU A 60 2.45 -7.30 -9.69
CA GLU A 60 2.96 -6.18 -8.89
C GLU A 60 1.84 -5.14 -8.80
N PHE A 61 1.27 -4.99 -7.60
CA PHE A 61 0.19 -4.02 -7.35
C PHE A 61 0.76 -2.70 -6.85
N PHE A 62 0.48 -1.63 -7.58
CA PHE A 62 0.84 -0.28 -7.19
C PHE A 62 -0.16 0.31 -6.21
N TYR A 63 0.34 1.08 -5.25
CA TYR A 63 -0.50 1.80 -4.30
C TYR A 63 0.01 3.21 -4.02
N TYR A 64 -0.93 4.07 -3.60
CA TYR A 64 -0.66 5.36 -2.97
C TYR A 64 -1.18 5.26 -1.55
N PHE A 65 -0.30 5.42 -0.57
CA PHE A 65 -0.64 5.47 0.83
C PHE A 65 -0.48 6.89 1.35
N VAL A 66 -1.54 7.43 1.94
CA VAL A 66 -1.51 8.71 2.64
C VAL A 66 -1.80 8.43 4.10
N GLU A 67 -0.83 8.72 4.96
CA GLU A 67 -0.98 8.58 6.41
C GLU A 67 -1.90 9.68 6.95
N SER A 68 -2.71 9.36 7.96
CA SER A 68 -3.60 10.33 8.60
C SER A 68 -2.85 11.58 9.05
N GLN A 69 -3.45 12.75 8.86
CA GLN A 69 -2.93 14.01 9.39
C GLN A 69 -3.36 14.25 10.85
N GLY A 70 -4.29 13.44 11.37
CA GLY A 70 -4.76 13.46 12.75
C GLY A 70 -3.89 12.64 13.68
N ASN A 71 -4.36 11.45 14.06
CA ASN A 71 -3.62 10.48 14.87
C ASN A 71 -3.45 9.14 14.14
N PRO A 72 -2.39 8.97 13.32
CA PRO A 72 -2.15 7.76 12.54
C PRO A 72 -2.20 6.45 13.32
N SER A 73 -1.84 6.46 14.60
CA SER A 73 -1.83 5.26 15.46
C SER A 73 -3.22 4.83 15.95
N LYS A 74 -4.25 5.64 15.72
CA LYS A 74 -5.63 5.40 16.19
C LYS A 74 -6.69 5.57 15.11
N ASP A 75 -6.42 6.45 14.16
CA ASP A 75 -7.32 6.75 13.06
C ASP A 75 -7.49 5.52 12.15
N PRO A 76 -8.65 5.35 11.49
CA PRO A 76 -8.88 4.17 10.66
C PRO A 76 -7.88 4.03 9.52
N LEU A 77 -7.55 2.78 9.17
CA LEU A 77 -6.90 2.44 7.91
C LEU A 77 -7.99 2.08 6.89
N ILE A 78 -8.04 2.83 5.79
CA ILE A 78 -8.99 2.61 4.70
C ILE A 78 -8.26 2.01 3.50
N LEU A 79 -8.69 0.83 3.04
CA LEU A 79 -8.40 0.36 1.68
C LEU A 79 -9.47 0.91 0.75
N HIS A 80 -9.10 1.77 -0.19
CA HIS A 80 -10.04 2.41 -1.12
C HIS A 80 -9.81 1.93 -2.56
N GLN A 81 -10.80 1.21 -3.09
CA GLN A 81 -10.80 0.65 -4.45
C GLN A 81 -11.77 1.43 -5.35
N LEU A 82 -11.27 1.86 -6.50
CA LEU A 82 -12.05 2.53 -7.52
C LEU A 82 -12.74 1.50 -8.44
N GLY A 83 -13.70 1.96 -9.23
CA GLY A 83 -14.48 1.11 -10.13
C GLY A 83 -13.89 0.94 -11.53
N GLY A 84 -14.78 1.05 -12.54
CA GLY A 84 -14.47 0.82 -13.95
C GLY A 84 -15.25 -0.39 -14.49
N PRO A 85 -14.70 -1.62 -14.45
CA PRO A 85 -13.44 -2.03 -13.81
C PRO A 85 -12.18 -1.45 -14.47
N GLY A 86 -11.10 -1.28 -13.70
CA GLY A 86 -9.80 -0.83 -14.20
C GLY A 86 -9.49 0.66 -14.03
N CYS A 87 -10.29 1.41 -13.28
CA CYS A 87 -9.98 2.80 -12.96
C CYS A 87 -8.89 2.87 -11.87
N SER A 88 -7.85 3.66 -12.12
CA SER A 88 -6.75 3.83 -11.17
C SER A 88 -7.17 4.52 -9.87
N GLY A 89 -6.54 4.11 -8.76
CA GLY A 89 -6.59 4.76 -7.46
C GLY A 89 -6.21 6.24 -7.48
N LEU A 90 -5.48 6.69 -8.50
CA LEU A 90 -5.22 8.11 -8.76
C LEU A 90 -6.48 8.95 -8.84
N ASN A 91 -7.58 8.37 -9.33
CA ASN A 91 -8.85 9.10 -9.39
C ASN A 91 -9.36 9.40 -7.98
N GLY A 92 -9.32 8.41 -7.09
CA GLY A 92 -9.65 8.59 -5.67
C GLY A 92 -8.72 9.62 -5.00
N PHE A 93 -7.43 9.54 -5.30
CA PHE A 93 -6.39 10.40 -4.74
C PHE A 93 -6.54 11.88 -5.15
N PHE A 94 -6.77 12.18 -6.43
CA PHE A 94 -6.79 13.56 -6.95
C PHE A 94 -8.19 14.17 -7.10
N ARG A 95 -9.25 13.36 -7.16
CA ARG A 95 -10.59 13.81 -7.55
C ARG A 95 -11.70 13.48 -6.58
N GLN A 96 -11.44 12.65 -5.57
CA GLN A 96 -12.45 12.22 -4.61
C GLN A 96 -12.01 12.54 -3.19
N ILE A 97 -11.42 11.58 -2.47
CA ILE A 97 -11.21 11.65 -1.02
C ILE A 97 -9.76 11.95 -0.61
N GLY A 98 -8.81 11.95 -1.55
CA GLY A 98 -7.39 12.19 -1.27
C GLY A 98 -7.04 13.65 -0.94
N PRO A 99 -5.77 13.92 -0.57
CA PRO A 99 -5.35 15.20 0.01
C PRO A 99 -5.05 16.29 -1.03
N LEU A 100 -5.02 15.96 -2.32
CA LEU A 100 -4.66 16.87 -3.39
C LEU A 100 -5.76 16.96 -4.44
N ALA A 101 -5.86 18.13 -5.07
CA ALA A 101 -6.72 18.36 -6.21
C ALA A 101 -5.96 19.16 -7.28
N PHE A 102 -6.38 18.99 -8.52
CA PHE A 102 -5.91 19.86 -9.60
C PHE A 102 -6.45 21.27 -9.44
N ASN A 103 -5.58 22.26 -9.53
CA ASN A 103 -5.97 23.66 -9.61
C ASN A 103 -6.49 23.96 -11.03
N LEU A 104 -7.82 24.00 -11.15
CA LEU A 104 -8.51 24.18 -12.43
C LEU A 104 -8.25 25.54 -13.09
N SER A 105 -7.75 26.55 -12.35
CA SER A 105 -7.31 27.81 -12.96
C SER A 105 -6.11 27.65 -13.89
N THR A 106 -5.37 26.54 -13.76
CA THR A 106 -4.22 26.18 -14.61
C THR A 106 -4.55 25.13 -15.67
N HIS A 107 -5.83 24.87 -15.92
CA HIS A 107 -6.26 23.91 -16.92
C HIS A 107 -5.71 24.25 -18.31
N GLY A 108 -5.07 23.27 -18.97
CA GLY A 108 -4.42 23.46 -20.27
C GLY A 108 -2.94 23.88 -20.21
N ALA A 109 -2.39 24.12 -19.01
CA ALA A 109 -0.95 24.26 -18.83
C ALA A 109 -0.21 22.94 -19.10
N ILE A 110 1.07 23.03 -19.51
CA ILE A 110 1.94 21.86 -19.75
C ILE A 110 2.06 20.99 -18.49
N LEU A 111 2.17 21.64 -17.32
CA LEU A 111 2.16 20.99 -16.02
C LEU A 111 0.96 21.53 -15.22
N PRO A 112 -0.04 20.70 -14.89
CA PRO A 112 -1.14 21.14 -14.04
C PRO A 112 -0.62 21.47 -12.64
N SER A 113 -1.12 22.56 -12.06
CA SER A 113 -0.83 22.90 -10.67
C SER A 113 -1.70 22.05 -9.74
N LEU A 114 -1.14 21.66 -8.61
CA LEU A 114 -1.77 20.92 -7.52
C LEU A 114 -1.98 21.86 -6.34
N GLN A 115 -3.10 21.69 -5.66
CA GLN A 115 -3.44 22.35 -4.41
C GLN A 115 -3.96 21.32 -3.42
N LEU A 116 -4.02 21.68 -2.13
CA LEU A 116 -4.67 20.85 -1.13
C LEU A 116 -6.16 20.73 -1.45
N ALA A 117 -6.69 19.51 -1.37
CA ALA A 117 -8.12 19.26 -1.48
C ALA A 117 -8.79 19.67 -0.16
N PRO A 118 -9.88 20.46 -0.20
CA PRO A 118 -10.67 20.69 0.99
C PRO A 118 -11.42 19.41 1.39
N TYR A 119 -11.50 19.12 2.69
CA TYR A 119 -12.28 17.99 3.24
C TYR A 119 -11.76 16.61 2.82
N SER A 120 -10.43 16.46 2.73
CA SER A 120 -9.84 15.14 2.47
C SER A 120 -10.16 14.18 3.60
N TRP A 121 -10.50 12.93 3.28
CA TRP A 121 -10.69 11.89 4.30
C TRP A 121 -9.38 11.60 5.05
N THR A 122 -8.25 11.96 4.46
CA THR A 122 -6.92 11.77 5.05
C THR A 122 -6.63 12.73 6.21
N GLU A 123 -7.53 13.68 6.49
CA GLU A 123 -7.48 14.50 7.71
C GLU A 123 -7.71 13.67 8.98
N ILE A 124 -8.45 12.55 8.87
CA ILE A 124 -8.87 11.71 10.02
C ILE A 124 -8.74 10.20 9.75
N SER A 125 -8.02 9.81 8.69
CA SER A 125 -7.80 8.41 8.33
C SER A 125 -6.52 8.24 7.53
N SER A 126 -5.90 7.07 7.65
CA SER A 126 -4.85 6.65 6.72
C SER A 126 -5.51 5.91 5.56
N VAL A 127 -5.16 6.23 4.31
CA VAL A 127 -5.85 5.71 3.13
C VAL A 127 -4.87 5.08 2.15
N ILE A 128 -5.13 3.83 1.76
CA ILE A 128 -4.47 3.11 0.68
C ILE A 128 -5.36 3.19 -0.56
N PHE A 129 -4.93 3.93 -1.57
CA PHE A 129 -5.51 3.91 -2.91
C PHE A 129 -4.77 2.86 -3.73
N ILE A 130 -5.45 1.77 -4.08
CA ILE A 130 -4.84 0.65 -4.81
C ILE A 130 -5.22 0.71 -6.29
N ASP A 131 -4.26 0.36 -7.15
CA ASP A 131 -4.50 0.08 -8.56
C ASP A 131 -4.80 -1.42 -8.74
N ALA A 132 -6.07 -1.82 -8.71
CA ALA A 132 -6.49 -3.20 -9.00
C ALA A 132 -7.77 -3.20 -9.87
N PRO A 133 -8.02 -4.25 -10.68
CA PRO A 133 -7.24 -5.49 -10.87
C PRO A 133 -5.95 -5.30 -11.68
N ILE A 134 -5.27 -6.41 -12.03
CA ILE A 134 -4.05 -6.41 -12.85
C ILE A 134 -4.27 -5.60 -14.14
N GLY A 135 -3.31 -4.73 -14.49
CA GLY A 135 -3.39 -3.82 -15.63
C GLY A 135 -4.07 -2.49 -15.34
N THR A 136 -4.59 -2.29 -14.12
CA THR A 136 -5.09 -0.99 -13.65
C THR A 136 -3.93 -0.05 -13.36
N GLY A 137 -3.99 1.18 -13.86
CA GLY A 137 -3.02 2.23 -13.53
C GLY A 137 -1.57 1.80 -13.74
N PHE A 138 -0.79 1.76 -12.65
CA PHE A 138 0.61 1.33 -12.67
C PHE A 138 0.84 -0.13 -12.27
N SER A 139 -0.22 -0.88 -11.96
CA SER A 139 -0.14 -2.31 -11.63
C SER A 139 0.01 -3.16 -12.87
N TYR A 140 0.89 -4.16 -12.81
CA TYR A 140 1.20 -5.03 -13.95
C TYR A 140 1.49 -6.46 -13.50
N SER A 141 1.49 -7.40 -14.45
CA SER A 141 2.03 -8.74 -14.25
C SER A 141 3.18 -9.03 -15.21
N THR A 142 4.16 -9.80 -14.73
CA THR A 142 5.23 -10.38 -15.55
C THR A 142 4.79 -11.63 -16.31
N ASN A 143 3.61 -12.18 -15.97
CA ASN A 143 2.96 -13.26 -16.73
C ASN A 143 1.79 -12.69 -17.54
N PHE A 144 1.85 -12.85 -18.86
CA PHE A 144 0.82 -12.34 -19.76
C PHE A 144 -0.55 -13.01 -19.57
N GLU A 145 -0.58 -14.27 -19.12
CA GLU A 145 -1.85 -14.98 -18.90
C GLU A 145 -2.70 -14.36 -17.79
N ASP A 146 -2.06 -13.73 -16.79
CA ASP A 146 -2.77 -13.15 -15.63
C ASP A 146 -3.76 -12.05 -16.04
N TYR A 147 -3.50 -11.34 -17.15
CA TYR A 147 -4.41 -10.31 -17.67
C TYR A 147 -5.74 -10.88 -18.19
N PHE A 148 -5.80 -12.18 -18.50
CA PHE A 148 -7.02 -12.87 -18.97
C PHE A 148 -7.70 -13.70 -17.88
N LEU A 149 -6.99 -13.97 -16.79
CA LEU A 149 -7.50 -14.73 -15.64
C LEU A 149 -8.23 -13.85 -14.61
N SER A 150 -8.21 -12.53 -14.80
CA SER A 150 -8.85 -11.57 -13.90
C SER A 150 -10.36 -11.81 -13.79
N SER A 151 -10.81 -12.10 -12.58
CA SER A 151 -12.22 -12.18 -12.17
C SER A 151 -12.43 -11.47 -10.83
N ASP A 152 -13.68 -11.24 -10.43
CA ASP A 152 -13.97 -10.58 -9.15
C ASP A 152 -13.41 -11.35 -7.96
N THR A 153 -13.56 -12.69 -7.96
CA THR A 153 -13.06 -13.56 -6.90
C THR A 153 -11.54 -13.66 -6.90
N ASN A 154 -10.92 -13.76 -8.08
CA ASN A 154 -9.46 -13.74 -8.18
C ASN A 154 -8.89 -12.40 -7.71
N THR A 155 -9.51 -11.28 -8.10
CA THR A 155 -9.10 -9.94 -7.65
C THR A 155 -9.21 -9.83 -6.14
N ALA A 156 -10.31 -10.29 -5.53
CA ALA A 156 -10.48 -10.27 -4.08
C ALA A 156 -9.42 -11.09 -3.35
N TRP A 157 -9.12 -12.29 -3.85
CA TRP A 157 -8.05 -13.13 -3.32
C TRP A 157 -6.66 -12.46 -3.42
N MET A 158 -6.34 -11.84 -4.56
CA MET A 158 -5.07 -11.12 -4.75
C MET A 158 -4.96 -9.89 -3.85
N VAL A 159 -6.03 -9.12 -3.69
CA VAL A 159 -6.05 -7.92 -2.83
C VAL A 159 -5.95 -8.30 -1.35
N ASN A 160 -6.53 -9.42 -0.92
CA ASN A 160 -6.29 -9.96 0.43
C ASN A 160 -4.81 -10.30 0.65
N LYS A 161 -4.14 -10.94 -0.32
CA LYS A 161 -2.69 -11.20 -0.28
C LYS A 161 -1.86 -9.92 -0.27
N PHE A 162 -2.25 -8.93 -1.08
CA PHE A 162 -1.66 -7.59 -1.06
C PHE A 162 -1.73 -7.01 0.35
N MET A 163 -2.91 -6.98 0.97
CA MET A 163 -3.11 -6.37 2.30
C MET A 163 -2.28 -7.06 3.39
N ARG A 164 -2.20 -8.39 3.37
CA ARG A 164 -1.38 -9.15 4.32
C ARG A 164 0.09 -8.77 4.23
N LYS A 165 0.64 -8.74 3.01
CA LYS A 165 2.03 -8.35 2.77
C LYS A 165 2.29 -6.88 3.11
N TRP A 166 1.36 -6.00 2.74
CA TRP A 166 1.47 -4.58 3.07
C TRP A 166 1.53 -4.36 4.59
N LEU A 167 0.70 -5.07 5.37
CA LEU A 167 0.71 -5.01 6.84
C LEU A 167 1.91 -5.72 7.50
N GLU A 168 2.62 -6.60 6.79
CA GLU A 168 3.92 -7.12 7.25
C GLU A 168 4.97 -6.00 7.27
N ASP A 169 4.99 -5.16 6.24
CA ASP A 169 5.90 -4.01 6.13
C ASP A 169 5.43 -2.79 6.96
N HIS A 170 4.13 -2.71 7.26
CA HIS A 170 3.47 -1.59 7.97
C HIS A 170 2.78 -2.06 9.25
N SER A 171 3.52 -2.80 10.07
CA SER A 171 2.98 -3.48 11.26
C SER A 171 2.30 -2.54 12.28
N GLU A 172 2.63 -1.25 12.26
CA GLU A 172 2.02 -0.23 13.11
C GLU A 172 0.52 -0.02 12.84
N PHE A 173 0.01 -0.42 11.67
CA PHE A 173 -1.41 -0.27 11.33
C PHE A 173 -2.29 -1.48 11.66
N LYS A 174 -1.72 -2.56 12.20
CA LYS A 174 -2.48 -3.80 12.49
C LYS A 174 -3.59 -3.62 13.53
N GLU A 175 -3.41 -2.70 14.47
CA GLU A 175 -4.38 -2.42 15.53
C GLU A 175 -5.38 -1.33 15.13
N ASN A 176 -5.20 -0.68 13.97
CA ASN A 176 -6.09 0.37 13.51
C ASN A 176 -7.45 -0.22 13.10
N PRO A 177 -8.57 0.51 13.34
CA PRO A 177 -9.84 0.14 12.74
C PRO A 177 -9.70 0.05 11.21
N PHE A 178 -9.96 -1.12 10.63
CA PHE A 178 -9.81 -1.34 9.21
C PHE A 178 -11.15 -1.20 8.47
N ILE A 179 -11.16 -0.42 7.39
CA ILE A 179 -12.36 -0.15 6.56
C ILE A 179 -12.01 -0.46 5.11
N VAL A 180 -12.90 -1.17 4.43
CA VAL A 180 -12.83 -1.36 2.97
C VAL A 180 -13.85 -0.43 2.31
N GLY A 181 -13.36 0.53 1.54
CA GLY A 181 -14.16 1.44 0.74
C GLY A 181 -14.14 1.06 -0.74
N GLY A 182 -15.27 1.25 -1.41
CA GLY A 182 -15.41 1.01 -2.84
C GLY A 182 -16.20 2.12 -3.54
N ASP A 183 -15.74 2.56 -4.70
CA ASP A 183 -16.46 3.48 -5.58
C ASP A 183 -16.88 2.77 -6.88
N SER A 184 -18.10 3.02 -7.36
CA SER A 184 -18.64 2.40 -8.58
C SER A 184 -18.52 0.85 -8.54
N TYR A 185 -17.90 0.19 -9.53
CA TYR A 185 -17.66 -1.26 -9.53
C TYR A 185 -16.83 -1.73 -8.32
N GLY A 186 -16.04 -0.85 -7.71
CA GLY A 186 -15.36 -1.11 -6.43
C GLY A 186 -16.34 -1.39 -5.29
N GLY A 187 -17.59 -0.92 -5.38
CA GLY A 187 -18.66 -1.27 -4.44
C GLY A 187 -19.10 -2.74 -4.51
N LEU A 188 -18.88 -3.42 -5.64
CA LEU A 188 -19.06 -4.88 -5.76
C LEU A 188 -17.85 -5.63 -5.18
N LEU A 189 -16.64 -5.12 -5.42
CA LEU A 189 -15.40 -5.74 -4.96
C LEU A 189 -15.19 -5.59 -3.44
N ALA A 190 -15.59 -4.47 -2.84
CA ALA A 190 -15.37 -4.21 -1.42
C ALA A 190 -15.97 -5.30 -0.49
N PRO A 191 -17.23 -5.75 -0.66
CA PRO A 191 -17.76 -6.89 0.09
C PRO A 191 -16.99 -8.19 -0.11
N LEU A 192 -16.51 -8.46 -1.33
CA LEU A 192 -15.70 -9.66 -1.62
C LEU A 192 -14.33 -9.58 -0.91
N TYR A 193 -13.73 -8.40 -0.83
CA TYR A 193 -12.48 -8.20 -0.10
C TYR A 193 -12.67 -8.46 1.39
N VAL A 194 -13.76 -7.93 1.96
CA VAL A 194 -14.11 -8.19 3.37
C VAL A 194 -14.34 -9.68 3.61
N GLN A 195 -15.05 -10.37 2.71
CA GLN A 195 -15.27 -11.81 2.82
C GLN A 195 -13.94 -12.58 2.82
N GLU A 196 -13.06 -12.33 1.85
CA GLU A 196 -11.74 -12.97 1.75
C GLU A 196 -10.85 -12.71 2.98
N ILE A 197 -10.93 -11.50 3.57
CA ILE A 197 -10.20 -11.15 4.79
C ILE A 197 -10.73 -11.95 5.99
N LEU A 198 -12.05 -12.04 6.14
CA LEU A 198 -12.68 -12.78 7.25
C LEU A 198 -12.43 -14.29 7.16
N GLU A 199 -12.57 -14.87 5.97
CA GLU A 199 -12.38 -16.31 5.74
C GLU A 199 -10.91 -16.74 5.83
N GLY A 200 -9.98 -15.86 5.49
CA GLY A 200 -8.54 -16.14 5.57
C GLY A 200 -7.94 -16.20 6.97
N ASN A 201 -8.74 -16.06 8.04
CA ASN A 201 -8.33 -15.78 9.43
C ASN A 201 -7.54 -14.47 9.56
N ILE A 202 -8.25 -13.47 10.11
CA ILE A 202 -7.89 -12.14 10.66
C ILE A 202 -6.46 -11.61 10.35
N LEU A 203 -6.41 -10.42 9.73
CA LEU A 203 -5.20 -9.59 9.52
C LEU A 203 -4.43 -9.33 10.81
#